data_AF-A0A0F2PFI9-F1
#
_entry.id   AF-A0A0F2PFI9-F1
#
_cell.length_a   1.000
_cell.length_b   1.000
_cell.length_c   1.000
_cell.angle_alpha   90.00
_cell.angle_beta   90.00
_cell.angle_gamma   90.00
#
_symmetry.space_group_name_H-M   'P 1'
#
loop_
_entity.id
_entity.type
_entity.pdbx_description
1 polymer ?
#
loop_
_entity_poly.entity_id
_entity_poly.type
_entity_poly.pdbx_seq_one_letter_code
_entity_poly.pdbx_strand_id
1 'polypeptide(L)'
;MNRLTYDIGSGELTRSDLYLQREVVFGTLSWDMVLGKVETKDNSFIVEFNVAEDQVLAGGLRIPLTSVSYNDGRLSMRIYNVTADKTEISNPGSCPVEAINIELIAADVPIDNINLFKKSFPYGGELQGDIDLQVPSVRLDMKLRDKVAYNTDFAMENQEMTIKYIVGFKPIEQAKGNLYELDDEKLQGLSPDIGGGEDEEKLFDSTEFAPVIFFDSRMFNKRGTV
;
A
#
# COMPACT_ATOMS: atom_id res chain seq x y z
N MET A 1 1.62 7.18 1.32
CA MET A 1 2.81 6.33 0.97
C MET A 1 3.92 7.23 0.48
N ASN A 2 5.11 7.18 1.08
CA ASN A 2 6.15 8.17 0.80
C ASN A 2 7.38 7.52 0.17
N ARG A 3 7.87 8.11 -0.91
CA ARG A 3 9.20 7.86 -1.47
C ARG A 3 10.23 8.60 -0.63
N LEU A 4 11.30 7.89 -0.31
CA LEU A 4 12.50 8.47 0.27
C LEU A 4 13.58 8.49 -0.81
N THR A 5 14.18 9.65 -1.06
CA THR A 5 15.25 9.81 -2.05
C THR A 5 16.48 10.35 -1.33
N TYR A 6 17.57 9.60 -1.40
CA TYR A 6 18.87 10.07 -0.94
C TYR A 6 19.64 10.61 -2.14
N ASP A 7 19.99 11.90 -2.10
CA ASP A 7 20.85 12.53 -3.08
C ASP A 7 22.31 12.38 -2.64
N ILE A 8 23.12 11.67 -3.44
CA ILE A 8 24.52 11.40 -3.13
C ILE A 8 25.37 12.68 -3.25
N GLY A 9 25.01 13.59 -4.15
CA GLY A 9 25.75 14.81 -4.41
C GLY A 9 25.59 15.84 -3.29
N SER A 10 24.37 16.00 -2.77
CA SER A 10 24.09 16.92 -1.65
C SER A 10 24.14 16.23 -0.28
N GLY A 11 24.07 14.90 -0.23
CA GLY A 11 23.90 14.14 1.00
C GLY A 11 22.51 14.29 1.63
N GLU A 12 21.56 14.90 0.93
CA GLU A 12 20.23 15.19 1.44
C GLU A 12 19.29 13.99 1.31
N LEU A 13 18.44 13.83 2.31
CA LEU A 13 17.37 12.84 2.33
C LEU A 13 16.03 13.56 2.16
N THR A 14 15.40 13.39 1.01
CA THR A 14 14.11 14.02 0.69
C THR A 14 12.98 13.00 0.76
N ARG A 15 11.84 13.44 1.30
CA ARG A 15 10.61 12.64 1.37
C ARG A 15 9.54 13.27 0.50
N SER A 16 8.97 12.49 -0.41
CA SER A 16 7.90 12.93 -1.31
C SER A 16 6.80 11.89 -1.40
N ASP A 17 5.58 12.30 -1.71
CA ASP A 17 4.49 11.39 -1.98
C ASP A 17 4.78 10.55 -3.23
N LEU A 18 4.55 9.23 -3.14
CA LEU A 18 4.70 8.31 -4.27
C LEU A 18 3.35 8.06 -4.95
N TYR A 19 3.18 8.50 -6.19
CA TYR A 19 1.95 8.27 -6.94
C TYR A 19 2.09 7.08 -7.89
N LEU A 20 1.02 6.29 -8.01
CA LEU A 20 1.01 4.98 -8.64
C LEU A 20 -0.11 4.85 -9.67
N GLN A 21 0.10 4.00 -10.68
CA GLN A 21 -0.90 3.57 -11.67
C GLN A 21 -0.81 2.07 -11.94
N ARG A 22 -0.63 1.29 -10.88
CA ARG A 22 -0.47 -0.16 -10.97
C ARG A 22 -1.04 -0.85 -9.75
N GLU A 23 -0.96 -2.17 -9.76
CA GLU A 23 -1.29 -2.97 -8.59
C GLU A 23 -0.21 -2.86 -7.52
N VAL A 24 -0.63 -2.78 -6.25
CA VAL A 24 0.26 -2.84 -5.09
C VAL A 24 -0.38 -3.61 -3.96
N VAL A 25 0.47 -4.13 -3.08
CA VAL A 25 0.04 -4.75 -1.83
C VAL A 25 0.76 -4.11 -0.66
N PHE A 26 0.10 -3.99 0.48
CA PHE A 26 0.69 -3.46 1.71
C PHE A 26 -0.06 -3.97 2.94
N GLY A 27 0.45 -3.64 4.13
CA GLY A 27 -0.13 -4.04 5.40
C GLY A 27 0.56 -5.25 6.01
N THR A 28 -0.05 -5.77 7.07
CA THR A 28 0.37 -6.94 7.85
C THR A 28 -0.88 -7.66 8.37
N LEU A 29 -0.71 -8.83 9.01
CA LEU A 29 -1.80 -9.48 9.72
C LEU A 29 -2.30 -8.58 10.85
N SER A 30 -3.53 -8.09 10.71
CA SER A 30 -4.20 -7.18 11.64
C SER A 30 -5.09 -7.92 12.62
N TRP A 31 -5.64 -7.15 13.57
CA TRP A 31 -6.86 -7.55 14.26
C TRP A 31 -8.02 -7.65 13.28
N ASP A 32 -9.11 -8.27 13.73
CA ASP A 32 -10.38 -8.17 13.02
C ASP A 32 -10.85 -6.71 13.06
N MET A 33 -11.18 -6.17 11.89
CA MET A 33 -11.60 -4.78 11.74
C MET A 33 -13.05 -4.71 11.26
N VAL A 34 -13.71 -3.60 11.57
CA VAL A 34 -15.04 -3.25 11.08
C VAL A 34 -14.93 -1.99 10.24
N LEU A 35 -15.42 -2.06 9.00
CA LEU A 35 -15.50 -0.90 8.11
C LEU A 35 -16.58 0.07 8.60
N GLY A 36 -16.16 1.20 9.17
CA GLY A 36 -17.05 2.21 9.73
C GLY A 36 -17.56 3.17 8.68
N LYS A 37 -16.65 3.89 8.02
CA LYS A 37 -17.00 5.00 7.13
C LYS A 37 -16.16 5.00 5.87
N VAL A 38 -16.81 5.34 4.77
CA VAL A 38 -16.17 5.62 3.49
C VAL A 38 -16.60 7.02 3.06
N GLU A 39 -15.64 7.92 2.89
CA GLU A 39 -15.92 9.26 2.43
C GLU A 39 -14.98 9.71 1.34
N THR A 40 -15.49 10.47 0.38
CA THR A 40 -14.61 11.32 -0.42
C THR A 40 -14.44 12.64 0.31
N LYS A 41 -13.31 13.33 0.12
CA LYS A 41 -13.10 14.69 0.61
C LYS A 41 -11.98 15.33 -0.20
N ASP A 42 -12.23 16.51 -0.74
CA ASP A 42 -11.29 17.17 -1.65
C ASP A 42 -10.91 16.22 -2.80
N ASN A 43 -9.61 15.95 -2.99
CA ASN A 43 -9.06 14.99 -3.95
C ASN A 43 -8.70 13.64 -3.32
N SER A 44 -9.31 13.30 -2.19
CA SER A 44 -9.02 12.07 -1.45
C SER A 44 -10.25 11.20 -1.30
N PHE A 45 -10.01 9.90 -1.21
CA PHE A 45 -10.95 8.89 -0.76
C PHE A 45 -10.45 8.34 0.57
N ILE A 46 -11.27 8.43 1.60
CA ILE A 46 -10.93 8.09 2.97
C ILE A 46 -11.75 6.86 3.38
N VAL A 47 -11.06 5.86 3.89
CA VAL A 47 -11.68 4.63 4.40
C VAL A 47 -11.31 4.48 5.86
N GLU A 48 -12.32 4.38 6.71
CA GLU A 48 -12.18 4.31 8.14
C GLU A 48 -12.53 2.91 8.65
N PHE A 49 -11.62 2.33 9.42
CA PHE A 49 -11.79 1.05 10.08
C PHE A 49 -11.66 1.21 11.58
N ASN A 50 -12.49 0.49 12.32
CA ASN A 50 -12.38 0.37 13.76
C ASN A 50 -11.98 -1.07 14.09
N VAL A 51 -11.20 -1.27 15.14
CA VAL A 51 -10.93 -2.63 15.63
C VAL A 51 -12.24 -3.22 16.17
N ALA A 52 -12.53 -4.49 15.87
CA ALA A 52 -13.71 -5.17 16.41
C ALA A 52 -13.64 -5.27 17.95
N GLU A 53 -14.79 -5.16 18.61
CA GLU A 53 -14.89 -5.04 20.08
C GLU A 53 -14.35 -6.27 20.85
N ASP A 54 -14.30 -7.43 20.20
CA ASP A 54 -13.85 -8.69 20.78
C ASP A 54 -12.33 -8.91 20.71
N GLN A 55 -11.60 -8.00 20.06
CA GLN A 55 -10.18 -8.14 19.82
C GLN A 55 -9.32 -7.73 21.02
N VAL A 56 -8.36 -8.57 21.36
CA VAL A 56 -7.34 -8.24 22.36
C VAL A 56 -6.17 -7.52 21.70
N LEU A 57 -6.00 -6.25 22.05
CA LEU A 57 -5.00 -5.37 21.47
C LEU A 57 -3.59 -5.68 22.01
N ALA A 58 -2.88 -6.58 21.32
CA ALA A 58 -1.48 -6.90 21.59
C ALA A 58 -0.59 -6.72 20.34
N GLY A 59 0.59 -6.11 20.52
CA GLY A 59 1.64 -6.11 19.48
C GLY A 59 1.74 -4.88 18.58
N GLY A 60 1.35 -3.69 19.06
CA GLY A 60 1.55 -2.43 18.32
C GLY A 60 0.64 -2.26 17.11
N LEU A 61 0.90 -1.26 16.27
CA LEU A 61 0.07 -0.94 15.10
C LEU A 61 0.05 -2.10 14.09
N ARG A 62 -1.15 -2.55 13.73
CA ARG A 62 -1.36 -3.57 12.69
C ARG A 62 -2.31 -3.04 11.62
N ILE A 63 -1.73 -2.69 10.48
CA ILE A 63 -2.48 -2.22 9.30
C ILE A 63 -2.98 -3.46 8.55
N PRO A 64 -4.28 -3.59 8.24
CA PRO A 64 -4.80 -4.77 7.56
C PRO A 64 -4.09 -4.99 6.22
N LEU A 65 -3.87 -6.26 5.88
CA LEU A 65 -3.41 -6.61 4.54
C LEU A 65 -4.37 -6.00 3.53
N THR A 66 -3.81 -5.40 2.49
CA THR A 66 -4.59 -4.74 1.45
C THR A 66 -3.93 -4.97 0.11
N SER A 67 -4.73 -5.40 -0.88
CA SER A 67 -4.35 -5.41 -2.29
C SER A 67 -5.12 -4.33 -3.01
N VAL A 68 -4.41 -3.49 -3.74
CA VAL A 68 -4.96 -2.43 -4.56
C VAL A 68 -4.69 -2.78 -6.01
N SER A 69 -5.73 -2.83 -6.84
CA SER A 69 -5.59 -2.90 -8.30
C SER A 69 -6.06 -1.60 -8.92
N TYR A 70 -5.36 -1.20 -9.96
CA TYR A 70 -5.69 -0.01 -10.74
C TYR A 70 -5.80 -0.41 -12.20
N ASN A 71 -6.98 -0.24 -12.79
CA ASN A 71 -7.19 -0.34 -14.21
C ASN A 71 -7.77 0.98 -14.72
N ASP A 72 -7.57 1.27 -16.00
CA ASP A 72 -7.89 2.56 -16.62
C ASP A 72 -9.34 3.02 -16.36
N GLY A 73 -9.57 3.79 -15.30
CA GLY A 73 -10.88 4.26 -14.85
C GLY A 73 -11.49 3.55 -13.63
N ARG A 74 -10.82 2.57 -13.01
CA ARG A 74 -11.22 2.01 -11.71
C ARG A 74 -10.05 1.74 -10.78
N LEU A 75 -10.26 2.02 -9.50
CA LEU A 75 -9.38 1.62 -8.41
C LEU A 75 -10.16 0.62 -7.54
N SER A 76 -9.64 -0.59 -7.36
CA SER A 76 -10.23 -1.59 -6.48
C SER A 76 -9.29 -1.85 -5.31
N MET A 77 -9.82 -1.80 -4.09
CA MET A 77 -9.08 -2.12 -2.87
C MET A 77 -9.75 -3.28 -2.18
N ARG A 78 -9.07 -4.43 -2.09
CA ARG A 78 -9.50 -5.53 -1.22
C ARG A 78 -8.70 -5.50 0.07
N ILE A 79 -9.42 -5.43 1.18
CA ILE A 79 -8.90 -5.21 2.52
C ILE A 79 -9.28 -6.43 3.33
N TYR A 80 -8.27 -7.17 3.77
CA TYR A 80 -8.45 -8.47 4.40
C TYR A 80 -8.69 -8.33 5.89
N ASN A 81 -9.41 -9.31 6.44
CA ASN A 81 -9.73 -9.37 7.86
C ASN A 81 -10.66 -8.21 8.31
N VAL A 82 -11.64 -7.86 7.46
CA VAL A 82 -12.55 -6.73 7.64
C VAL A 82 -14.00 -7.15 7.38
N THR A 83 -14.92 -6.77 8.27
CA THR A 83 -16.38 -6.87 8.06
C THR A 83 -17.00 -5.52 7.73
N ALA A 84 -18.23 -5.50 7.22
CA ALA A 84 -18.93 -4.28 6.79
C ALA A 84 -20.42 -4.35 7.17
N ASP A 85 -20.72 -4.22 8.46
CA ASP A 85 -22.09 -4.43 8.96
C ASP A 85 -22.95 -3.16 8.87
N LYS A 86 -22.34 -1.97 8.95
CA LYS A 86 -23.00 -0.65 8.93
C LYS A 86 -22.07 0.43 8.38
N THR A 87 -21.66 0.30 7.12
CA THR A 87 -20.76 1.29 6.52
C THR A 87 -21.52 2.54 6.07
N GLU A 88 -21.13 3.69 6.59
CA GLU A 88 -21.60 4.99 6.08
C GLU A 88 -20.82 5.38 4.82
N ILE A 89 -21.53 5.76 3.76
CA ILE A 89 -20.92 6.27 2.52
C ILE A 89 -21.32 7.73 2.34
N SER A 90 -20.34 8.64 2.34
CA SER A 90 -20.57 10.05 2.03
C SER A 90 -19.73 10.47 0.82
N ASN A 91 -20.39 10.96 -0.24
CA ASN A 91 -19.72 11.38 -1.47
C ASN A 91 -19.86 12.91 -1.70
N PRO A 92 -18.94 13.75 -1.20
CA PRO A 92 -18.80 15.12 -1.68
C PRO A 92 -18.18 15.11 -3.08
N GLY A 93 -18.95 15.54 -4.09
CA GLY A 93 -18.61 15.47 -5.52
C GLY A 93 -17.35 16.22 -6.02
N SER A 94 -16.40 16.57 -5.14
CA SER A 94 -15.10 17.18 -5.44
C SER A 94 -14.01 16.18 -5.83
N CYS A 95 -14.17 14.90 -5.51
CA CYS A 95 -13.18 13.85 -5.77
C CYS A 95 -13.38 13.24 -7.18
N PRO A 96 -12.32 12.74 -7.87
CA PRO A 96 -12.48 12.04 -9.15
C PRO A 96 -13.32 10.75 -9.06
N VAL A 97 -13.67 10.28 -7.85
CA VAL A 97 -14.53 9.11 -7.65
C VAL A 97 -15.98 9.42 -8.04
N GLU A 98 -16.49 8.71 -9.04
CA GLU A 98 -17.87 8.81 -9.54
C GLU A 98 -18.83 7.94 -8.72
N ALA A 99 -18.39 6.73 -8.40
CA ALA A 99 -19.20 5.74 -7.70
C ALA A 99 -18.31 4.85 -6.84
N ILE A 100 -18.85 4.39 -5.72
CA ILE A 100 -18.21 3.46 -4.78
C ILE A 100 -19.15 2.27 -4.64
N ASN A 101 -18.62 1.08 -4.86
CA ASN A 101 -19.29 -0.17 -4.53
C ASN A 101 -18.51 -0.89 -3.43
N ILE A 102 -19.24 -1.45 -2.47
CA ILE A 102 -18.67 -2.19 -1.35
C ILE A 102 -19.19 -3.62 -1.47
N GLU A 103 -18.28 -4.59 -1.53
CA GLU A 103 -18.58 -6.01 -1.61
C GLU A 103 -17.92 -6.73 -0.44
N LEU A 104 -18.71 -7.55 0.28
CA LEU A 104 -18.17 -8.46 1.28
C LEU A 104 -17.74 -9.75 0.59
N ILE A 105 -16.49 -10.12 0.77
CA ILE A 105 -15.86 -11.29 0.17
C ILE A 105 -15.59 -12.31 1.28
N ALA A 106 -16.12 -13.52 1.13
CA ALA A 106 -15.98 -14.58 2.14
C ALA A 106 -14.51 -14.92 2.42
N ALA A 107 -14.25 -15.39 3.65
CA ALA A 107 -12.89 -15.64 4.16
C ALA A 107 -12.15 -16.76 3.42
N ASP A 108 -12.90 -17.70 2.83
CA ASP A 108 -12.38 -18.82 2.03
C ASP A 108 -11.98 -18.42 0.61
N VAL A 109 -12.30 -17.20 0.17
CA VAL A 109 -11.88 -16.69 -1.13
C VAL A 109 -10.38 -16.34 -1.07
N PRO A 110 -9.55 -16.90 -1.97
CA PRO A 110 -8.10 -16.70 -1.94
C PRO A 110 -7.65 -15.25 -1.93
N ILE A 111 -6.51 -14.98 -1.31
CA ILE A 111 -5.88 -13.65 -1.28
C ILE A 111 -5.34 -13.29 -2.68
N ASP A 112 -5.75 -12.13 -3.18
CA ASP A 112 -5.29 -11.61 -4.45
C ASP A 112 -3.79 -11.28 -4.37
N ASN A 113 -3.03 -11.68 -5.38
CA ASN A 113 -1.60 -11.40 -5.48
C ASN A 113 -0.77 -11.80 -4.23
N ILE A 114 -1.11 -12.93 -3.59
CA ILE A 114 -0.45 -13.42 -2.36
C ILE A 114 1.09 -13.45 -2.45
N ASN A 115 1.64 -13.72 -3.63
CA ASN A 115 3.09 -13.74 -3.84
C ASN A 115 3.75 -12.36 -3.65
N LEU A 116 3.03 -11.26 -3.92
CA LEU A 116 3.56 -9.92 -3.67
C LEU A 116 3.66 -9.63 -2.17
N PHE A 117 2.81 -10.22 -1.34
CA PHE A 117 2.89 -10.05 0.12
C PHE A 117 4.09 -10.75 0.76
N LYS A 118 4.64 -11.76 0.08
CA LYS A 118 5.83 -12.53 0.52
C LYS A 118 7.15 -11.89 0.11
N LYS A 119 7.15 -10.85 -0.74
CA LYS A 119 8.38 -10.18 -1.21
C LYS A 119 8.85 -9.11 -0.23
N SER A 120 10.16 -8.94 -0.15
CA SER A 120 10.82 -7.81 0.52
C SER A 120 10.99 -6.70 -0.50
N PHE A 121 10.21 -5.62 -0.39
CA PHE A 121 10.37 -4.38 -1.17
C PHE A 121 9.95 -4.41 -2.67
N PRO A 122 9.43 -3.30 -3.25
CA PRO A 122 8.93 -2.09 -2.59
C PRO A 122 7.57 -2.31 -1.91
N TYR A 123 7.05 -3.53 -2.05
CA TYR A 123 5.73 -3.96 -1.60
C TYR A 123 5.84 -5.37 -1.05
N GLY A 124 5.18 -5.59 0.08
CA GLY A 124 5.16 -6.86 0.79
C GLY A 124 5.35 -6.67 2.28
N GLY A 125 4.76 -7.59 3.05
CA GLY A 125 4.87 -7.62 4.51
C GLY A 125 5.98 -8.54 4.99
N GLU A 126 6.78 -9.10 4.06
CA GLU A 126 7.66 -10.24 4.30
C GLU A 126 6.93 -11.37 5.04
N LEU A 127 5.67 -11.61 4.66
CA LEU A 127 4.85 -12.60 5.34
C LEU A 127 5.49 -13.98 5.19
N GLN A 128 5.84 -14.56 6.34
CA GLN A 128 6.33 -15.93 6.42
C GLN A 128 5.15 -16.86 6.74
N GLY A 129 5.07 -17.97 6.00
CA GLY A 129 4.02 -18.98 6.19
C GLY A 129 2.76 -18.75 5.37
N ASP A 130 1.75 -19.55 5.68
CA ASP A 130 0.43 -19.47 5.07
C ASP A 130 -0.43 -18.42 5.79
N ILE A 131 -1.31 -17.78 5.02
CA ILE A 131 -2.25 -16.79 5.55
C ILE A 131 -3.61 -17.47 5.66
N ASP A 132 -4.12 -17.58 6.88
CA ASP A 132 -5.43 -18.12 7.17
C ASP A 132 -6.33 -16.99 7.70
N LEU A 133 -7.27 -16.53 6.88
CA LEU A 133 -8.20 -15.46 7.24
C LEU A 133 -9.40 -16.06 7.96
N GLN A 134 -9.66 -15.60 9.18
CA GLN A 134 -10.78 -16.09 10.00
C GLN A 134 -12.06 -15.28 9.77
N VAL A 135 -11.94 -14.04 9.27
CA VAL A 135 -13.09 -13.20 8.94
C VAL A 135 -13.08 -12.80 7.47
N PRO A 136 -14.22 -12.36 6.92
CA PRO A 136 -14.31 -11.87 5.55
C PRO A 136 -13.31 -10.76 5.21
N SER A 137 -13.26 -10.43 3.92
CA SER A 137 -12.58 -9.25 3.40
C SER A 137 -13.60 -8.30 2.80
N VAL A 138 -13.28 -7.01 2.76
CA VAL A 138 -14.10 -6.01 2.06
C VAL A 138 -13.39 -5.57 0.79
N ARG A 139 -14.11 -5.55 -0.33
CA ARG A 139 -13.66 -4.95 -1.59
C ARG A 139 -14.37 -3.62 -1.79
N LEU A 140 -13.58 -2.57 -1.99
CA LEU A 140 -14.02 -1.23 -2.35
C LEU A 140 -13.67 -0.98 -3.80
N ASP A 141 -14.68 -0.98 -4.66
CA ASP A 141 -14.53 -0.67 -6.07
C ASP A 141 -14.93 0.79 -6.34
N MET A 142 -13.97 1.58 -6.77
CA MET A 142 -14.17 2.98 -7.12
C MET A 142 -14.13 3.14 -8.63
N LYS A 143 -15.22 3.65 -9.21
CA LYS A 143 -15.21 4.16 -10.59
C LYS A 143 -14.67 5.59 -10.59
N LEU A 144 -13.70 5.87 -11.45
CA LEU A 144 -13.05 7.17 -11.55
C LEU A 144 -13.52 7.90 -12.82
N ARG A 145 -13.77 9.20 -12.70
CA ARG A 145 -14.13 10.09 -13.82
C ARG A 145 -12.95 10.38 -14.72
N ASP A 146 -11.77 10.55 -14.10
CA ASP A 146 -10.55 11.00 -14.76
C ASP A 146 -9.44 9.96 -14.63
N LYS A 147 -8.51 9.99 -15.59
CA LYS A 147 -7.25 9.25 -15.48
C LYS A 147 -6.36 9.94 -14.45
N VAL A 148 -6.09 9.24 -13.35
CA VAL A 148 -5.34 9.76 -12.19
C VAL A 148 -4.27 8.77 -11.76
N ALA A 149 -3.24 9.28 -11.11
CA ALA A 149 -2.36 8.49 -10.27
C ALA A 149 -2.85 8.57 -8.83
N TYR A 150 -2.64 7.52 -8.05
CA TYR A 150 -3.09 7.45 -6.66
C TYR A 150 -1.91 7.31 -5.68
N ASN A 151 -2.11 7.80 -4.46
CA ASN A 151 -1.25 7.57 -3.32
C ASN A 151 -2.12 7.04 -2.18
N THR A 152 -1.67 6.03 -1.45
CA THR A 152 -2.36 5.58 -0.25
C THR A 152 -1.53 5.91 0.97
N ASP A 153 -2.06 6.73 1.87
CA ASP A 153 -1.49 7.02 3.18
C ASP A 153 -2.37 6.44 4.30
N PHE A 154 -1.83 6.39 5.52
CA PHE A 154 -2.57 5.91 6.68
C PHE A 154 -2.42 6.85 7.87
N ALA A 155 -3.53 7.10 8.54
CA ALA A 155 -3.58 7.79 9.82
C ALA A 155 -4.19 6.88 10.88
N MET A 156 -3.77 7.06 12.14
CA MET A 156 -4.33 6.36 13.28
C MET A 156 -4.83 7.37 14.31
N GLU A 157 -6.03 7.15 14.81
CA GLU A 157 -6.62 7.96 15.88
C GLU A 157 -6.68 7.11 17.15
N ASN A 158 -5.73 7.38 18.06
CA ASN A 158 -5.46 6.56 19.25
C ASN A 158 -6.63 6.49 20.25
N GLN A 159 -7.57 7.44 20.22
CA GLN A 159 -8.66 7.47 21.19
C GLN A 159 -9.74 6.43 20.88
N GLU A 160 -9.85 5.99 19.62
CA GLU A 160 -10.90 5.09 19.15
C GLU A 160 -10.34 3.83 18.47
N MET A 161 -8.99 3.67 18.46
CA MET A 161 -8.30 2.59 17.73
C MET A 161 -8.72 2.53 16.25
N THR A 162 -8.92 3.71 15.69
CA THR A 162 -9.39 3.89 14.32
C THR A 162 -8.22 4.01 13.37
N ILE A 163 -8.25 3.24 12.30
CA ILE A 163 -7.30 3.32 11.18
C ILE A 163 -8.01 4.00 10.01
N LYS A 164 -7.40 5.03 9.44
CA LYS A 164 -7.88 5.72 8.25
C LYS A 164 -6.92 5.48 7.10
N TYR A 165 -7.40 4.91 6.01
CA TYR A 165 -6.71 4.98 4.73
C TYR A 165 -7.09 6.28 4.04
N ILE A 166 -6.09 7.01 3.56
CA ILE A 166 -6.26 8.26 2.83
C ILE A 166 -5.69 8.03 1.44
N VAL A 167 -6.57 7.79 0.47
CA VAL A 167 -6.22 7.58 -0.93
C VAL A 167 -6.31 8.91 -1.66
N GLY A 168 -5.17 9.57 -1.84
CA GLY A 168 -5.07 10.83 -2.58
C GLY A 168 -4.95 10.59 -4.07
N PHE A 169 -5.67 11.39 -4.87
CA PHE A 169 -5.62 11.34 -6.33
C PHE A 169 -4.94 12.58 -6.91
N LYS A 170 -4.14 12.38 -7.97
CA LYS A 170 -3.59 13.46 -8.79
C LYS A 170 -3.79 13.17 -10.27
N PRO A 171 -4.07 14.18 -11.11
CA PRO A 171 -4.00 14.02 -12.56
C PRO A 171 -2.62 13.50 -12.99
N ILE A 172 -2.58 12.58 -13.96
CA ILE A 172 -1.32 11.95 -14.41
C ILE A 172 -0.27 12.99 -14.79
N GLU A 173 -0.68 14.05 -15.47
CA GLU A 173 0.22 15.12 -15.92
C GLU A 173 0.94 15.81 -14.77
N GLN A 174 0.29 15.91 -13.60
CA GLN A 174 0.86 16.47 -12.38
C GLN A 174 1.67 15.43 -11.58
N ALA A 175 1.54 14.15 -11.91
CA ALA A 175 2.25 13.05 -11.27
C ALA A 175 3.54 12.64 -12.01
N LYS A 176 3.77 13.08 -13.26
CA LYS A 176 4.86 12.61 -14.15
C LYS A 176 6.28 12.53 -13.55
N GLY A 177 6.63 13.35 -12.55
CA GLY A 177 7.93 13.31 -11.87
C GLY A 177 8.01 12.37 -10.65
N ASN A 178 6.87 11.94 -10.12
CA ASN A 178 6.73 11.07 -8.95
C ASN A 178 5.90 9.80 -9.26
N LEU A 179 5.61 9.57 -10.54
CA LEU A 179 4.90 8.41 -11.03
C LEU A 179 5.88 7.23 -11.04
N TYR A 180 5.51 6.15 -10.38
CA TYR A 180 6.31 4.95 -10.36
C TYR A 180 5.65 3.84 -11.16
N GLU A 181 6.14 3.68 -12.39
CA GLU A 181 5.88 2.55 -13.25
C GLU A 181 6.91 1.46 -12.90
N LEU A 182 6.44 0.27 -12.51
CA LEU A 182 7.32 -0.90 -12.43
C LEU A 182 7.05 -1.66 -13.72
N ASP A 183 8.08 -1.79 -14.53
CA ASP A 183 8.08 -2.76 -15.61
C ASP A 183 8.33 -4.13 -14.98
N ASP A 184 7.48 -5.13 -15.25
CA ASP A 184 7.64 -6.47 -14.68
C ASP A 184 9.00 -7.09 -15.04
N GLU A 185 9.60 -6.66 -16.15
CA GLU A 185 10.97 -7.04 -16.55
C GLU A 185 12.05 -6.52 -15.58
N LYS A 186 11.86 -5.35 -14.95
CA LYS A 186 12.82 -4.76 -14.00
C LYS A 186 12.80 -5.40 -12.61
N LEU A 187 11.76 -6.17 -12.29
CA LEU A 187 11.67 -6.94 -11.04
C LEU A 187 12.42 -8.28 -11.10
N GLN A 188 12.75 -8.77 -12.30
CA GLN A 188 13.50 -10.04 -12.44
C GLN A 188 14.96 -9.90 -11.98
N GLY A 189 15.54 -8.70 -12.03
CA GLY A 189 16.92 -8.42 -11.62
C GLY A 189 17.11 -8.01 -10.14
N LEU A 190 16.04 -7.92 -9.35
CA LEU A 190 16.08 -7.53 -7.93
C LEU A 190 15.81 -8.70 -6.98
N SER A 191 15.70 -9.93 -7.50
CA SER A 191 15.87 -11.11 -6.66
C SER A 191 17.29 -11.07 -6.08
N PRO A 192 17.48 -11.14 -4.75
CA PRO A 192 18.80 -11.45 -4.24
C PRO A 192 19.17 -12.82 -4.81
N ASP A 193 20.21 -12.85 -5.64
CA ASP A 193 20.91 -14.07 -5.98
C ASP A 193 21.32 -14.69 -4.65
N ILE A 194 20.57 -15.70 -4.20
CA ILE A 194 21.04 -16.58 -3.14
C ILE A 194 22.10 -17.43 -3.81
N GLY A 195 23.33 -16.91 -3.76
CA GLY A 195 24.50 -17.48 -4.41
C GLY A 195 24.60 -18.99 -4.17
N GLY A 196 24.44 -19.73 -5.26
CA GLY A 196 25.12 -21.01 -5.45
C GLY A 196 26.41 -20.72 -6.22
N GLY A 197 27.53 -21.13 -5.64
CA GLY A 197 28.88 -20.70 -6.02
C GLY A 197 29.34 -20.88 -7.47
N GLU A 198 30.43 -20.16 -7.69
CA GLU A 198 31.55 -20.35 -8.62
C GLU A 198 31.50 -19.61 -9.96
N ASP A 199 32.35 -18.55 -9.98
CA ASP A 199 33.10 -17.97 -11.08
C ASP A 199 32.35 -17.50 -12.34
N GLU A 200 32.30 -16.17 -12.52
CA GLU A 200 32.95 -15.54 -13.68
C GLU A 200 33.03 -14.01 -13.49
N GLU A 201 34.27 -13.50 -13.50
CA GLU A 201 34.58 -12.09 -13.65
C GLU A 201 33.97 -11.55 -14.96
N LYS A 202 33.02 -10.62 -14.86
CA LYS A 202 32.85 -9.57 -15.87
C LYS A 202 32.75 -8.22 -15.18
N LEU A 203 33.81 -7.43 -15.35
CA LEU A 203 33.82 -6.00 -15.11
C LEU A 203 32.60 -5.37 -15.78
N PHE A 204 31.68 -4.83 -14.98
CA PHE A 204 30.75 -3.82 -15.44
C PHE A 204 31.41 -2.45 -15.31
N ASP A 205 31.54 -1.77 -16.45
CA ASP A 205 31.99 -0.38 -16.57
C ASP A 205 31.04 0.53 -15.79
N SER A 206 31.55 1.15 -14.73
CA SER A 206 30.78 1.77 -13.65
C SER A 206 30.60 3.27 -13.84
N THR A 207 30.02 3.72 -14.96
CA THR A 207 29.86 5.16 -15.23
C THR A 207 28.45 5.67 -15.53
N GLU A 208 27.39 4.84 -15.58
CA GLU A 208 26.04 5.36 -15.92
C GLU A 208 24.88 5.03 -14.97
N PHE A 209 25.09 4.34 -13.85
CA PHE A 209 24.00 4.10 -12.90
C PHE A 209 24.45 4.38 -11.47
N ALA A 210 24.02 5.52 -10.93
CA ALA A 210 23.99 5.70 -9.49
C ALA A 210 22.92 4.75 -8.93
N PRO A 211 23.25 3.76 -8.08
CA PRO A 211 22.25 2.91 -7.47
C PRO A 211 21.37 3.77 -6.57
N VAL A 212 20.09 3.93 -6.94
CA VAL A 212 19.09 4.47 -6.03
C VAL A 212 18.79 3.37 -5.02
N ILE A 213 19.41 3.44 -3.86
CA ILE A 213 19.14 2.53 -2.75
C ILE A 213 17.87 3.00 -2.07
N PHE A 214 16.84 2.15 -2.10
CA PHE A 214 15.57 2.43 -1.46
C PHE A 214 15.51 1.77 -0.08
N PHE A 215 15.06 2.51 0.92
CA PHE A 215 14.89 2.01 2.28
C PHE A 215 13.41 1.93 2.64
N ASP A 216 12.96 0.82 3.23
CA ASP A 216 11.70 0.80 3.99
C ASP A 216 11.90 1.63 5.27
N SER A 217 11.12 2.69 5.42
CA SER A 217 11.14 3.58 6.60
C SER A 217 10.84 2.87 7.94
N ARG A 218 10.36 1.62 7.93
CA ARG A 218 10.20 0.80 9.14
C ARG A 218 11.52 0.25 9.70
N MET A 219 12.63 0.31 8.94
CA MET A 219 13.95 -0.15 9.41
C MET A 219 14.71 0.88 10.28
N PHE A 220 14.21 2.12 10.42
CA PHE A 220 14.93 3.19 11.15
C PHE A 220 14.24 3.68 12.43
N ASN A 221 13.37 2.88 13.03
CA ASN A 221 12.93 3.12 14.42
C ASN A 221 13.70 2.21 15.39
N LYS A 222 14.99 2.51 15.59
CA LYS A 222 15.68 2.21 16.86
C LYS A 222 16.90 3.10 17.03
N ARG A 223 16.96 3.74 18.19
CA ARG A 223 17.91 4.77 18.70
C ARG A 223 17.47 6.18 18.28
N GLY A 224 16.78 6.94 19.11
CA GLY A 224 17.07 7.20 20.51
C GLY A 224 17.93 8.45 20.58
N THR A 225 17.28 9.57 20.91
CA THR A 225 17.84 10.88 21.19
C THR A 225 18.92 10.84 22.27
N VAL A 226 19.98 11.62 22.07
CA VAL A 226 20.47 12.56 23.10
C VAL A 226 20.68 13.90 22.41
#